data_AF-X1C390-F1
#
_entry.id   AF-X1C390-F1
#
_cell.length_a   1.000
_cell.length_b   1.000
_cell.length_c   1.000
_cell.angle_alpha   90.00
_cell.angle_beta   90.00
_cell.angle_gamma   90.00
#
_symmetry.space_group_name_H-M   'P 1'
#
loop_
_entity.id
_entity.type
_entity.pdbx_description
1 polymer ?
#
loop_
_entity_poly.entity_id
_entity_poly.type
_entity_poly.pdbx_seq_one_letter_code
_entity_poly.pdbx_strand_id
1 'polypeptide(L)'
;MAISFRGPIRKLMPRAIKMGMLPTHYLKLCKEKYGKAYRRTDFLGDWREFAGIERKRDPLRAIPKKLRPTAATTQKTEYTQSKKFHYNYKIEGYDTILKKDTVEDITVASDDLISMEEAEAEAQRLADKYKVDIDIAKIIIDGVTVK
;
A
#
# COMPACT_ATOMS: atom_id res chain seq x y z
N MET A 1 30.66 21.02 -9.35
CA MET A 1 29.20 21.08 -9.55
C MET A 1 28.83 20.23 -10.76
N ALA A 2 28.30 19.02 -10.60
CA ALA A 2 27.94 18.17 -11.73
C ALA A 2 26.61 18.63 -12.33
N ILE A 3 26.66 19.27 -13.51
CA ILE A 3 25.44 19.64 -14.25
C ILE A 3 24.69 18.33 -14.56
N SER A 4 23.53 18.17 -13.93
CA SER A 4 22.64 17.03 -14.11
C SER A 4 22.24 16.93 -15.59
N PHE A 5 22.82 15.94 -16.28
CA PHE A 5 22.63 15.71 -17.71
C PHE A 5 21.22 15.17 -18.06
N ARG A 6 20.38 15.00 -17.04
CA ARG A 6 19.00 14.50 -17.12
C ARG A 6 18.06 15.46 -17.83
N GLY A 7 18.21 16.77 -17.63
CA GLY A 7 17.27 17.80 -18.12
C GLY A 7 17.06 17.79 -19.64
N PRO A 8 18.12 17.89 -20.48
CA PRO A 8 17.99 17.93 -21.93
C PRO A 8 17.37 16.67 -22.53
N ILE A 9 17.73 15.50 -22.01
CA ILE A 9 17.17 14.22 -22.45
C ILE A 9 15.70 14.15 -22.08
N ARG A 10 15.36 14.47 -20.83
CA ARG A 10 13.98 14.38 -20.33
C ARG A 10 13.01 15.24 -21.15
N LYS A 11 13.44 16.41 -21.64
CA LYS A 11 12.64 17.29 -22.53
C LYS A 11 12.23 16.63 -23.86
N LEU A 12 13.05 15.72 -24.40
CA LEU A 12 12.81 15.08 -25.70
C LEU A 12 12.08 13.73 -25.58
N MET A 13 11.99 13.15 -24.38
CA MET A 13 11.35 11.85 -24.14
C MET A 13 9.87 11.79 -24.58
N PRO A 14 9.00 12.78 -24.26
CA PRO A 14 7.59 12.70 -24.64
C PRO A 14 7.39 12.55 -26.15
N ARG A 15 8.20 13.28 -26.93
CA ARG A 15 8.18 13.21 -28.39
C ARG A 15 8.64 11.84 -28.88
N ALA A 16 9.70 11.29 -28.30
CA ALA A 16 10.21 9.96 -28.67
C ALA A 16 9.19 8.85 -28.37
N ILE A 17 8.50 8.93 -27.23
CA ILE A 17 7.42 8.02 -26.84
C ILE A 17 6.25 8.13 -27.84
N LYS A 18 5.83 9.36 -28.18
CA LYS A 18 4.77 9.59 -29.18
C LYS A 18 5.12 9.03 -30.57
N MET A 19 6.41 8.99 -30.92
CA MET A 19 6.91 8.37 -32.15
C MET A 19 7.05 6.84 -32.07
N GLY A 20 6.67 6.21 -30.96
CA GLY A 20 6.76 4.75 -30.78
C GLY A 20 8.20 4.24 -30.62
N MET A 21 9.14 5.11 -30.26
CA MET A 21 10.55 4.70 -30.13
C MET A 21 10.75 3.79 -28.92
N LEU A 22 11.56 2.74 -29.08
CA LEU A 22 11.92 1.87 -27.97
C LEU A 22 12.87 2.57 -26.97
N PRO A 23 12.74 2.33 -25.66
CA PRO A 23 13.58 2.97 -24.64
C PRO A 23 15.09 2.72 -24.87
N THR A 24 15.45 1.49 -25.28
CA THR A 24 16.84 1.11 -25.57
C THR A 24 17.43 1.87 -26.75
N HIS A 25 16.61 2.08 -27.79
CA HIS A 25 17.00 2.84 -28.98
C HIS A 25 17.18 4.32 -28.62
N TYR A 26 16.23 4.90 -27.89
CA TYR A 26 16.32 6.29 -27.46
C TYR A 26 17.54 6.55 -26.55
N LEU A 27 17.85 5.61 -25.63
CA LEU A 27 19.02 5.71 -24.77
C LEU A 27 20.33 5.67 -25.57
N LYS A 28 20.40 4.85 -26.61
CA LYS A 28 21.56 4.79 -27.53
C LYS A 28 21.77 6.11 -28.26
N LEU A 29 20.71 6.67 -28.85
CA LEU A 29 20.74 7.98 -29.51
C LEU A 29 21.17 9.10 -28.56
N CYS A 30 20.70 9.07 -27.32
CA CYS A 30 21.10 10.03 -26.31
C CYS A 30 22.58 9.92 -25.94
N LYS A 31 23.11 8.70 -25.84
CA LYS A 31 24.54 8.47 -25.59
C LYS A 31 25.39 8.99 -26.75
N GLU A 32 24.98 8.73 -27.99
CA GLU A 32 25.68 9.20 -29.20
C GLU A 32 25.65 10.72 -29.33
N LYS A 33 24.48 11.33 -29.15
CA LYS A 33 24.30 12.78 -29.32
C LYS A 33 25.00 13.62 -28.26
N TYR A 34 25.06 13.12 -27.03
CA TYR A 34 25.50 13.93 -25.90
C TYR A 34 26.73 13.40 -25.16
N GLY A 35 27.30 12.28 -25.62
CA GLY A 35 28.57 11.73 -25.13
C GLY A 35 28.57 11.23 -23.68
N LYS A 36 27.46 11.35 -22.94
CA LYS A 36 27.36 10.97 -21.52
C LYS A 36 26.34 9.86 -21.32
N ALA A 37 26.71 8.90 -20.46
CA ALA A 37 25.84 7.79 -20.10
C ALA A 37 24.76 8.25 -19.10
N TYR A 38 23.51 8.22 -19.51
CA TYR A 38 22.39 8.29 -18.59
C TYR A 38 22.34 6.97 -17.81
N ARG A 39 22.41 7.03 -16.48
CA ARG A 39 22.25 5.84 -15.63
C ARG A 39 20.94 5.14 -15.98
N ARG A 40 21.03 3.86 -16.34
CA ARG A 40 19.90 3.06 -16.85
C ARG A 40 18.70 3.06 -15.91
N THR A 41 18.94 3.02 -14.60
CA THR A 41 17.87 3.05 -13.58
C THR A 41 17.05 4.32 -13.64
N ASP A 42 17.74 5.45 -13.75
CA ASP A 42 17.13 6.78 -13.71
C ASP A 42 16.41 7.05 -15.04
N PHE A 43 17.01 6.61 -16.15
CA PHE A 43 16.39 6.68 -17.48
C PHE A 43 15.08 5.89 -17.53
N LEU A 44 15.08 4.63 -17.07
CA LEU A 44 13.89 3.80 -17.05
C LEU A 44 12.83 4.32 -16.06
N GLY A 45 13.25 5.06 -15.04
CA GLY A 45 12.33 5.78 -14.15
C GLY A 45 11.55 6.85 -14.91
N ASP A 46 12.28 7.73 -15.59
CA ASP A 46 11.70 8.87 -16.32
C ASP A 46 10.90 8.42 -17.54
N TRP A 47 11.40 7.42 -18.26
CA TRP A 47 10.70 6.87 -19.42
C TRP A 47 9.31 6.35 -19.04
N ARG A 48 9.20 5.61 -17.92
CA ARG A 48 7.91 5.09 -17.44
C ARG A 48 6.98 6.22 -17.01
N GLU A 49 7.52 7.24 -16.35
CA GLU A 49 6.77 8.43 -15.95
C GLU A 49 6.11 9.11 -17.15
N PHE A 50 6.85 9.37 -18.23
CA PHE A 50 6.28 9.98 -19.45
C PHE A 50 5.43 9.03 -20.29
N ALA A 51 5.70 7.73 -20.23
CA ALA A 51 4.91 6.73 -20.94
C ALA A 51 3.59 6.39 -20.23
N GLY A 52 3.32 6.95 -19.04
CA GLY A 52 2.15 6.60 -18.23
C GLY A 52 2.19 5.16 -17.71
N ILE A 53 3.36 4.52 -17.71
CA ILE A 53 3.52 3.15 -17.23
C ILE A 53 3.68 3.25 -15.72
N GLU A 54 2.67 2.80 -14.98
CA GLU A 54 2.76 2.74 -13.53
C GLU A 54 4.00 1.93 -13.10
N ARG A 55 4.74 2.48 -12.13
CA ARG A 55 5.80 1.72 -11.48
C ARG A 55 5.13 0.51 -10.84
N LYS A 56 5.53 -0.70 -11.25
CA LYS A 56 5.21 -1.93 -10.51
C LYS A 56 5.64 -1.72 -9.06
N ARG A 57 4.67 -1.50 -8.17
CA ARG A 57 4.89 -1.55 -6.74
C ARG A 57 5.18 -3.01 -6.44
N ASP A 58 6.42 -3.31 -6.05
CA ASP A 58 6.78 -4.61 -5.49
C ASP A 58 6.44 -4.54 -3.99
N PRO A 59 5.28 -5.07 -3.54
CA PRO A 59 4.89 -5.01 -2.14
C PRO A 59 5.91 -5.75 -1.25
N LEU A 60 6.70 -6.66 -1.82
CA LEU A 60 7.71 -7.44 -1.11
C LEU A 60 9.11 -6.83 -1.24
N ARG A 61 9.24 -5.58 -1.73
CA ARG A 61 10.56 -4.93 -1.90
C ARG A 61 11.36 -4.90 -0.59
N ALA A 62 10.68 -4.67 0.53
CA ALA A 62 11.29 -4.61 1.86
C ALA A 62 11.72 -5.99 2.40
N ILE A 63 11.19 -7.08 1.83
CA ILE A 63 11.48 -8.43 2.30
C ILE A 63 12.72 -8.98 1.59
N PRO A 64 13.75 -9.45 2.32
CA PRO A 64 14.92 -10.10 1.73
C PRO A 64 14.52 -11.26 0.82
N LYS A 65 15.17 -11.40 -0.34
CA LYS A 65 14.79 -12.40 -1.37
C LYS A 65 14.63 -13.84 -0.83
N LYS A 66 15.45 -14.22 0.15
CA LYS A 66 15.42 -15.55 0.78
C LYS A 66 14.15 -15.81 1.61
N LEU A 67 13.50 -14.74 2.09
CA LEU A 67 12.31 -14.77 2.94
C LEU A 67 11.04 -14.40 2.17
N ARG A 68 11.14 -14.15 0.85
CA ARG A 68 9.97 -13.85 0.05
C ARG A 68 9.14 -15.12 -0.15
N PRO A 69 7.82 -15.07 0.06
CA PRO A 69 6.93 -16.15 -0.36
C PRO A 69 7.17 -16.46 -1.84
N THR A 70 7.16 -17.73 -2.20
CA THR A 70 7.23 -18.14 -3.60
C THR A 70 5.93 -17.73 -4.30
N ALA A 71 5.97 -17.47 -5.61
CA ALA A 71 4.76 -17.14 -6.37
C ALA A 71 3.68 -18.24 -6.26
N ALA A 72 4.09 -19.48 -5.98
CA ALA A 72 3.19 -20.61 -5.71
C ALA A 72 2.48 -20.51 -4.35
N THR A 73 3.08 -19.86 -3.35
CA THR A 73 2.47 -19.62 -2.02
C THR A 73 1.75 -18.28 -1.93
N THR A 74 1.98 -17.37 -2.88
CA THR A 74 1.24 -16.11 -3.00
C THR A 74 0.15 -16.28 -4.06
N GLN A 75 -0.98 -16.87 -3.67
CA GLN A 75 -2.17 -16.83 -4.50
C GLN A 75 -2.64 -15.37 -4.56
N LYS A 76 -2.75 -14.80 -5.76
CA LYS A 76 -3.49 -13.56 -5.95
C LYS A 76 -4.96 -13.89 -5.68
N THR A 77 -5.39 -13.72 -4.45
CA THR A 77 -6.79 -13.85 -4.15
C THR A 77 -7.47 -12.57 -4.64
N GLU A 78 -8.51 -12.72 -5.46
CA GLU A 78 -9.43 -11.64 -5.84
C GLU A 78 -10.34 -11.25 -4.66
N TYR A 79 -9.76 -11.05 -3.48
CA TYR A 79 -10.46 -10.28 -2.47
C TYR A 79 -10.39 -8.83 -2.91
N THR A 80 -11.31 -8.45 -3.81
CA THR A 80 -11.84 -7.10 -3.77
C THR A 80 -12.31 -6.90 -2.33
N GLN A 81 -11.74 -5.95 -1.59
CA GLN A 81 -12.31 -5.58 -0.30
C GLN A 81 -13.75 -5.20 -0.61
N SER A 82 -14.69 -6.09 -0.28
CA SER A 82 -16.07 -5.98 -0.74
C SER A 82 -16.75 -4.76 -0.14
N LYS A 83 -16.19 -4.27 0.96
CA LYS A 83 -16.77 -3.27 1.84
C LYS A 83 -15.96 -1.99 1.88
N LYS A 84 -16.68 -0.88 1.75
CA LYS A 84 -16.15 0.48 1.56
C LYS A 84 -15.56 1.10 2.83
N PHE A 85 -16.11 0.75 3.99
CA PHE A 85 -15.74 1.32 5.28
C PHE A 85 -15.20 0.24 6.22
N HIS A 86 -14.13 0.58 6.94
CA HIS A 86 -13.59 -0.26 8.00
C HIS A 86 -13.55 0.52 9.31
N TYR A 87 -14.11 -0.09 10.35
CA TYR A 87 -14.14 0.43 11.71
C TYR A 87 -13.18 -0.41 12.55
N ASN A 88 -12.20 0.24 13.15
CA ASN A 88 -11.28 -0.39 14.09
C ASN A 88 -11.72 -0.08 15.51
N TYR A 89 -12.02 -1.14 16.24
CA TYR A 89 -12.36 -1.09 17.65
C TYR A 89 -11.20 -1.63 18.45
N LYS A 90 -10.81 -0.88 19.46
CA LYS A 90 -9.88 -1.35 20.48
C LYS A 90 -10.67 -1.63 21.75
N ILE A 91 -10.68 -2.89 22.16
CA ILE A 91 -11.34 -3.35 23.38
C ILE A 91 -10.25 -3.56 24.43
N GLU A 92 -10.32 -2.78 25.51
CA GLU A 92 -9.43 -2.92 26.66
C GLU A 92 -10.21 -3.56 27.80
N GLY A 93 -9.68 -4.65 28.36
CA GLY A 93 -10.31 -5.31 29.49
C GLY A 93 -9.39 -6.28 30.22
N TYR A 94 -9.88 -6.81 31.34
CA TYR A 94 -9.12 -7.67 32.23
C TYR A 94 -9.50 -9.13 32.04
N ASP A 95 -8.59 -9.96 31.56
CA ASP A 95 -8.80 -11.41 31.45
C ASP A 95 -8.72 -12.05 32.85
N THR A 96 -9.85 -12.53 33.37
CA THR A 96 -9.92 -13.14 34.70
C THR A 96 -9.27 -14.52 34.78
N ILE A 97 -9.11 -15.21 33.66
CA ILE A 97 -8.45 -16.52 33.57
C ILE A 97 -6.94 -16.34 33.67
N LEU A 98 -6.38 -15.42 32.88
CA LEU A 98 -4.95 -15.14 32.85
C LEU A 98 -4.51 -14.11 33.90
N LYS A 99 -5.47 -13.46 34.56
CA LYS A 99 -5.28 -12.38 35.55
C LYS A 99 -4.42 -11.23 35.01
N LYS A 100 -4.68 -10.82 33.76
CA LYS A 100 -3.88 -9.81 33.06
C LYS A 100 -4.76 -8.86 32.26
N ASP A 101 -4.25 -7.64 32.09
CA ASP A 101 -4.83 -6.69 31.14
C ASP A 101 -4.60 -7.20 29.72
N THR A 102 -5.66 -7.19 28.94
CA THR A 102 -5.67 -7.58 27.53
C THR A 102 -6.20 -6.45 26.67
N VAL A 103 -5.64 -6.37 25.48
CA VAL A 103 -6.01 -5.39 24.47
C VAL A 103 -6.26 -6.17 23.20
N GLU A 104 -7.48 -6.11 22.68
CA GLU A 104 -7.83 -6.73 21.41
C GLU A 104 -8.23 -5.66 20.39
N ASP A 105 -7.62 -5.77 19.21
CA ASP A 105 -7.93 -4.93 18.05
C ASP A 105 -8.87 -5.71 17.12
N ILE A 106 -10.10 -5.21 16.96
CA ILE A 106 -11.13 -5.82 16.12
C ILE A 106 -11.47 -4.88 14.96
N THR A 107 -11.34 -5.38 13.73
CA THR A 107 -11.75 -4.65 12.53
C THR A 107 -13.08 -5.19 12.00
N VAL A 108 -14.07 -4.30 11.85
CA VAL A 108 -15.36 -4.60 11.22
C VAL A 108 -15.45 -3.87 9.89
N ALA A 109 -15.86 -4.59 8.85
CA ALA A 109 -16.06 -4.02 7.52
C ALA A 109 -17.56 -3.80 7.26
N SER A 110 -17.92 -2.60 6.77
CA SER A 110 -19.28 -2.22 6.36
C SER A 110 -19.29 -1.59 4.97
N ASP A 111 -20.38 -1.80 4.23
CA ASP A 111 -20.64 -1.13 2.96
C ASP A 111 -21.17 0.30 3.17
N ASP A 112 -21.85 0.50 4.30
CA ASP A 112 -22.45 1.77 4.69
C ASP A 112 -21.61 2.50 5.73
N LEU A 113 -21.66 3.83 5.66
CA LEU A 113 -21.12 4.69 6.70
C LEU A 113 -22.09 4.61 7.88
N ILE A 114 -21.69 3.92 8.95
CA ILE A 114 -22.48 3.81 10.17
C ILE A 114 -22.27 5.06 11.00
N SER A 115 -23.31 5.46 11.71
CA SER A 115 -23.22 6.54 12.69
C SER A 115 -22.36 6.12 13.89
N MET A 116 -21.92 7.11 14.67
CA MET A 116 -21.13 6.86 15.88
C MET A 116 -21.92 6.02 16.90
N GLU A 117 -23.23 6.26 17.03
CA GLU A 117 -24.12 5.49 17.91
C GLU A 117 -24.23 4.02 17.47
N GLU A 118 -24.34 3.77 16.16
CA GLU A 118 -24.35 2.40 15.61
C GLU A 118 -23.00 1.71 15.77
N ALA A 119 -21.90 2.45 15.62
CA ALA A 119 -20.55 1.93 15.85
C ALA A 119 -20.36 1.53 17.31
N GLU A 120 -20.84 2.33 18.26
CA GLU A 120 -20.81 2.01 19.69
C GLU A 120 -21.70 0.81 20.02
N ALA A 121 -22.90 0.73 19.46
CA ALA A 121 -23.79 -0.43 19.64
C ALA A 121 -23.19 -1.72 19.07
N GLU A 122 -22.55 -1.65 17.90
CA GLU A 122 -21.87 -2.80 17.29
C GLU A 122 -20.63 -3.19 18.11
N ALA A 123 -19.88 -2.21 18.62
CA ALA A 123 -18.75 -2.47 19.51
C ALA A 123 -19.19 -3.17 20.81
N GLN A 124 -20.30 -2.71 21.41
CA GLN A 124 -20.88 -3.33 22.59
C GLN A 124 -21.35 -4.76 22.29
N ARG A 125 -22.00 -4.98 21.14
CA ARG A 125 -22.42 -6.33 20.69
C ARG A 125 -21.23 -7.26 20.51
N LEU A 126 -20.13 -6.75 19.94
CA LEU A 126 -18.90 -7.53 19.79
C LEU A 126 -18.32 -7.86 21.16
N ALA A 127 -18.22 -6.88 22.04
CA ALA A 127 -17.72 -7.08 23.39
C ALA A 127 -18.54 -8.13 24.16
N ASP A 128 -19.88 -8.11 24.03
CA ASP A 128 -20.77 -9.14 24.59
C ASP A 128 -20.61 -10.52 23.95
N LYS A 129 -20.33 -10.58 22.65
CA LYS A 129 -20.08 -11.83 21.93
C LYS A 129 -18.74 -12.45 22.34
N TYR A 130 -17.74 -11.62 22.62
CA TYR A 130 -16.42 -12.02 23.09
C TYR A 130 -16.35 -12.16 24.61
N LYS A 131 -17.48 -12.40 25.31
CA LYS A 131 -17.56 -12.82 26.73
C LYS A 131 -16.71 -14.06 27.03
N VAL A 132 -15.41 -13.87 27.02
CA VAL A 132 -14.37 -14.72 27.57
C VAL A 132 -13.87 -13.90 28.75
N ASP A 133 -14.59 -13.93 29.88
CA ASP A 133 -14.02 -13.53 31.18
C ASP A 133 -13.27 -12.18 31.19
N ILE A 134 -13.71 -11.21 30.37
CA ILE A 134 -13.08 -9.91 30.21
C ILE A 134 -14.05 -8.83 30.70
N ASP A 135 -13.71 -8.18 31.80
CA ASP A 135 -14.38 -6.94 32.22
C ASP A 135 -13.95 -5.83 31.28
N ILE A 136 -14.88 -5.39 30.43
CA ILE A 136 -14.63 -4.35 29.42
C ILE A 136 -14.52 -3.01 30.14
N ALA A 137 -13.31 -2.46 30.21
CA ALA A 137 -13.05 -1.19 30.87
C ALA A 137 -13.29 -0.01 29.92
N LYS A 138 -13.00 -0.19 28.62
CA LYS A 138 -13.11 0.88 27.63
C LYS A 138 -13.18 0.36 26.20
N ILE A 139 -14.03 0.99 25.40
CA ILE A 139 -14.08 0.83 23.95
C ILE A 139 -13.55 2.12 23.32
N ILE A 140 -12.58 1.99 22.41
CA ILE A 140 -12.02 3.12 21.65
C ILE A 140 -12.24 2.87 20.17
N ILE A 141 -12.85 3.83 19.48
CA ILE A 141 -13.01 3.83 18.02
C ILE A 141 -11.80 4.58 17.44
N ASP A 142 -10.81 3.84 16.94
CA ASP A 142 -9.52 4.38 16.48
C ASP A 142 -9.58 5.00 15.07
N GLY A 143 -10.75 4.97 14.44
CA GLY A 143 -11.06 5.74 13.24
C GLY A 143 -11.74 4.94 12.15
N VAL A 144 -12.29 5.67 11.18
CA VAL A 144 -12.92 5.11 9.98
C VAL A 144 -11.92 5.21 8.83
N THR A 145 -11.50 4.05 8.30
CA THR A 145 -10.69 4.03 7.08
C THR A 145 -11.61 3.93 5.88
N VAL A 146 -11.68 5.01 5.10
CA VAL A 146 -12.36 5.05 3.80
C VAL A 146 -11.34 4.70 2.72
N LYS A 147 -11.66 3.73 1.86
CA LYS A 147 -10.84 3.40 0.69
C LYS A 147 -11.54 3.75 -0.61
#